data_AF-T1FPL5-F1
#
_entry.id   AF-T1FPL5-F1
#
_cell.length_a   1.000
_cell.length_b   1.000
_cell.length_c   1.000
_cell.angle_alpha   90.00
_cell.angle_beta   90.00
_cell.angle_gamma   90.00
#
_symmetry.space_group_name_H-M   'P 1'
#
loop_
_entity.id
_entity.type
_entity.pdbx_description
1 polymer ?
#
loop_
_entity_poly.entity_id
_entity_poly.type
_entity_poly.pdbx_seq_one_letter_code
_entity_poly.pdbx_strand_id
1 'polypeptide(L)'
;MFAGNFDNGEPRFIQGLANIKAICTSQAVSISQENGEFGTTGTTSHELAHNLGSLHDVLSDNSCDSKDQYIMSVAPGQLTPQTFMHPFYFSACSIDYMRQYLASEAVLVAIMRGCTVLGWSERNCLLKTSLVQPATPSSNIPSNTPPGQQFPINVQCQLFFGMESYYCGGMIYDEKMCSLLYCYDPLTSQCTTSTEYRAYTGTTCGNKKWCQQGSCVYDSAAPAASDVCLSGDTRDPLTKCWELMANDFSKCYLNDYYKKCCATCEYFKKKNSTDASCIYGDKQPEYCKGLKPSSCYNNQDLKLCCQTCKNFWMTDMMNCEYGDRASWCSDPSQMKASNCYNSENTCCLQCAKFNLQLYGCQYGDKIDCSFVTPDQCPSMADNCCIKCNPQYSSLAPSILKGINITLHSPPPLTKRFSNCNDGRPWCNNLPPFSCYDSTLKNSCPCVCQQMRVSADSNGFEYGDKYTWCGNITKTECGNLFSQGACSVSCLTAKDGSEHLTGSRKILLSFLIFSLRCFSQLLS
;
A
#
# COMPACT_ATOMS: atom_id res chain seq x y z
N MET A 1 -55.10 -7.04 8.97
CA MET A 1 -54.45 -7.69 10.14
C MET A 1 -52.96 -7.51 9.90
N PHE A 2 -52.29 -6.74 10.74
CA PHE A 2 -50.84 -6.59 10.67
C PHE A 2 -50.21 -7.95 10.98
N ALA A 3 -49.59 -8.58 9.98
CA ALA A 3 -49.11 -9.96 10.09
C ALA A 3 -47.66 -9.99 10.60
N GLY A 4 -47.46 -9.59 11.87
CA GLY A 4 -46.26 -9.95 12.61
C GLY A 4 -46.55 -11.21 13.42
N ASN A 5 -46.26 -12.40 12.88
CA ASN A 5 -46.35 -13.63 13.68
C ASN A 5 -45.18 -13.68 14.67
N PHE A 6 -45.53 -13.69 15.97
CA PHE A 6 -44.65 -14.19 17.02
C PHE A 6 -44.40 -15.68 16.77
N ASP A 7 -43.20 -16.08 16.33
CA ASP A 7 -42.80 -17.49 16.47
C ASP A 7 -42.18 -17.65 17.86
N ASN A 8 -42.70 -18.62 18.63
CA ASN A 8 -42.04 -19.23 19.79
C ASN A 8 -41.75 -18.34 21.01
N GLY A 9 -42.43 -17.20 21.18
CA GLY A 9 -42.40 -16.44 22.45
C GLY A 9 -41.14 -15.61 22.69
N GLU A 10 -40.24 -15.51 21.72
CA GLU A 10 -39.09 -14.60 21.77
C GLU A 10 -39.44 -13.26 21.09
N PRO A 11 -39.04 -12.10 21.65
CA PRO A 11 -39.29 -10.81 21.04
C PRO A 11 -38.49 -10.70 19.74
N ARG A 12 -39.16 -10.84 18.59
CA ARG A 12 -38.59 -10.42 17.31
C ARG A 12 -38.64 -8.90 17.21
N PHE A 13 -37.52 -8.30 16.87
CA PHE A 13 -37.45 -6.91 16.42
C PHE A 13 -38.15 -6.82 15.06
N ILE A 14 -39.40 -6.38 15.05
CA ILE A 14 -40.17 -6.10 13.83
C ILE A 14 -39.92 -4.64 13.47
N GLN A 15 -39.28 -4.40 12.32
CA GLN A 15 -38.98 -3.03 11.87
C GLN A 15 -40.13 -2.38 11.11
N GLY A 16 -41.11 -3.14 10.63
CA GLY A 16 -42.23 -2.59 9.85
C GLY A 16 -43.48 -3.46 9.89
N LEU A 17 -44.62 -2.86 9.53
CA LEU A 17 -45.91 -3.53 9.45
C LEU A 17 -46.79 -2.93 8.33
N ALA A 18 -47.35 -3.79 7.48
CA ALA A 18 -48.29 -3.42 6.43
C ALA A 18 -49.51 -4.35 6.37
N ASN A 19 -50.59 -3.83 5.77
CA ASN A 19 -51.67 -4.70 5.27
C ASN A 19 -51.30 -5.25 3.90
N ILE A 20 -51.47 -6.56 3.71
CA ILE A 20 -51.23 -7.20 2.42
C ILE A 20 -52.41 -6.94 1.49
N LYS A 21 -52.14 -6.65 0.20
CA LYS A 21 -53.17 -6.42 -0.84
C LYS A 21 -54.15 -5.29 -0.46
N ALA A 22 -53.61 -4.14 -0.07
CA ALA A 22 -54.41 -3.04 0.46
C ALA A 22 -54.21 -1.69 -0.26
N ILE A 23 -53.30 -1.57 -1.24
CA ILE A 23 -52.85 -0.28 -1.82
C ILE A 23 -53.97 0.66 -2.31
N CYS A 24 -55.08 0.12 -2.83
CA CYS A 24 -56.24 0.90 -3.29
C CYS A 24 -57.48 0.73 -2.40
N THR A 25 -57.28 0.46 -1.11
CA THR A 25 -58.33 0.30 -0.12
C THR A 25 -58.17 1.34 0.98
N SER A 26 -59.16 1.47 1.88
CA SER A 26 -59.03 2.29 3.09
C SER A 26 -58.00 1.77 4.10
N GLN A 27 -57.41 0.60 3.85
CA GLN A 27 -56.37 -0.02 4.68
C GLN A 27 -54.96 0.11 4.09
N ALA A 28 -54.77 0.96 3.06
CA ALA A 28 -53.50 1.26 2.40
C ALA A 28 -52.52 1.99 3.34
N VAL A 29 -52.06 1.29 4.37
CA VAL A 29 -51.25 1.83 5.47
C VAL A 29 -50.06 0.90 5.69
N SER A 30 -48.89 1.51 5.86
CA SER A 30 -47.66 0.89 6.31
C SER A 30 -47.09 1.69 7.48
N ILE A 31 -46.40 1.02 8.39
CA ILE A 31 -45.63 1.62 9.46
C ILE A 31 -44.20 1.09 9.33
N SER A 32 -43.21 1.96 9.42
CA SER A 32 -41.80 1.59 9.39
C SER A 32 -41.06 2.31 10.51
N GLN A 33 -40.21 1.58 11.21
CA GLN A 33 -39.30 2.08 12.23
C GLN A 33 -38.13 2.78 11.54
N GLU A 34 -37.75 3.94 12.06
CA GLU A 34 -36.53 4.62 11.63
C GLU A 34 -35.29 3.83 12.10
N ASN A 35 -34.40 3.51 11.17
CA ASN A 35 -33.22 2.66 11.35
C ASN A 35 -32.13 3.06 10.34
N GLY A 36 -31.91 4.37 10.15
CA GLY A 36 -31.01 4.92 9.15
C GLY A 36 -31.57 4.81 7.73
N GLU A 37 -31.04 5.61 6.79
CA GLU A 37 -31.64 5.77 5.45
C GLU A 37 -31.86 4.43 4.74
N PHE A 38 -30.81 3.60 4.59
CA PHE A 38 -30.95 2.33 3.89
C PHE A 38 -31.85 1.35 4.64
N GLY A 39 -31.71 1.23 5.96
CA GLY A 39 -32.53 0.35 6.79
C GLY A 39 -34.01 0.71 6.63
N THR A 40 -34.35 1.98 6.86
CA THR A 40 -35.72 2.48 6.73
C THR A 40 -36.24 2.42 5.30
N THR A 41 -35.43 2.70 4.29
CA THR A 41 -35.85 2.60 2.88
C THR A 41 -36.12 1.15 2.50
N GLY A 42 -35.29 0.21 2.97
CA GLY A 42 -35.48 -1.23 2.80
C GLY A 42 -36.78 -1.69 3.44
N THR A 43 -37.01 -1.36 4.71
CA THR A 43 -38.27 -1.67 5.42
C THR A 43 -39.46 -1.02 4.74
N THR A 44 -39.40 0.26 4.38
CA THR A 44 -40.50 0.96 3.71
C THR A 44 -40.82 0.30 2.37
N SER A 45 -39.81 -0.13 1.62
CA SER A 45 -39.99 -0.85 0.35
C SER A 45 -40.64 -2.23 0.56
N HIS A 46 -40.24 -2.93 1.61
CA HIS A 46 -40.82 -4.21 2.03
C HIS A 46 -42.31 -4.06 2.37
N GLU A 47 -42.65 -3.11 3.24
CA GLU A 47 -44.04 -2.86 3.67
C GLU A 47 -44.92 -2.34 2.52
N LEU A 48 -44.37 -1.53 1.63
CA LEU A 48 -45.07 -1.10 0.43
C LEU A 48 -45.35 -2.27 -0.51
N ALA A 49 -44.40 -3.19 -0.68
CA ALA A 49 -44.59 -4.38 -1.50
C ALA A 49 -45.67 -5.31 -0.92
N HIS A 50 -45.80 -5.43 0.41
CA HIS A 50 -46.95 -6.07 1.03
C HIS A 50 -48.27 -5.39 0.63
N ASN A 51 -48.37 -4.07 0.70
CA ASN A 51 -49.56 -3.34 0.23
C ASN A 51 -49.88 -3.61 -1.24
N LEU A 52 -48.84 -3.75 -2.06
CA LEU A 52 -48.91 -4.16 -3.47
C LEU A 52 -49.14 -5.67 -3.67
N GLY A 53 -49.35 -6.42 -2.59
CA GLY A 53 -49.78 -7.81 -2.61
C GLY A 53 -48.68 -8.86 -2.57
N SER A 54 -47.42 -8.45 -2.41
CA SER A 54 -46.30 -9.37 -2.23
C SER A 54 -46.40 -10.13 -0.91
N LEU A 55 -45.98 -11.39 -0.93
CA LEU A 55 -45.70 -12.20 0.25
C LEU A 55 -44.19 -12.23 0.51
N HIS A 56 -43.79 -12.78 1.65
CA HIS A 56 -42.37 -13.02 1.93
C HIS A 56 -41.77 -14.05 0.98
N ASP A 57 -40.46 -13.95 0.73
CA ASP A 57 -39.67 -14.96 0.03
C ASP A 57 -39.35 -16.12 0.98
N VAL A 58 -40.18 -17.17 0.96
CA VAL A 58 -40.03 -18.34 1.83
C VAL A 58 -40.30 -19.61 1.01
N LEU A 59 -39.36 -20.56 1.06
CA LEU A 59 -39.46 -21.83 0.31
C LEU A 59 -40.68 -22.68 0.68
N SER A 60 -41.26 -22.49 1.88
CA SER A 60 -42.51 -23.17 2.28
C SER A 60 -43.73 -22.62 1.55
N ASP A 61 -43.65 -21.38 1.08
CA ASP A 61 -44.79 -20.62 0.58
C ASP A 61 -44.68 -20.35 -0.93
N ASN A 62 -43.45 -20.24 -1.45
CA ASN A 62 -43.14 -20.03 -2.86
C ASN A 62 -41.76 -20.58 -3.23
N SER A 63 -41.31 -20.37 -4.47
CA SER A 63 -40.03 -20.89 -4.98
C SER A 63 -38.80 -20.03 -4.65
N CYS A 64 -38.94 -18.95 -3.87
CA CYS A 64 -37.85 -18.05 -3.50
C CYS A 64 -37.42 -18.29 -2.05
N ASP A 65 -36.11 -18.30 -1.78
CA ASP A 65 -35.56 -18.54 -0.44
C ASP A 65 -35.22 -17.22 0.27
N SER A 66 -35.69 -17.09 1.51
CA SER A 66 -35.30 -16.02 2.44
C SER A 66 -33.77 -15.82 2.54
N LYS A 67 -32.99 -16.89 2.38
CA LYS A 67 -31.51 -16.85 2.39
C LYS A 67 -30.91 -16.08 1.22
N ASP A 68 -31.67 -15.87 0.14
CA ASP A 68 -31.22 -15.05 -0.98
C ASP A 68 -31.24 -13.56 -0.64
N GLN A 69 -31.95 -13.15 0.42
CA GLN A 69 -31.91 -11.77 0.95
C GLN A 69 -32.38 -10.71 -0.05
N TYR A 70 -33.37 -11.02 -0.90
CA TYR A 70 -34.14 -9.99 -1.61
C TYR A 70 -34.98 -9.16 -0.63
N ILE A 71 -35.55 -8.04 -1.10
CA ILE A 71 -36.30 -7.10 -0.25
C ILE A 71 -37.39 -7.80 0.58
N MET A 72 -38.07 -8.82 0.06
CA MET A 72 -39.14 -9.54 0.76
C MET A 72 -38.68 -10.73 1.60
N SER A 73 -37.40 -10.84 1.92
CA SER A 73 -36.94 -11.82 2.91
C SER A 73 -37.57 -11.54 4.28
N VAL A 74 -37.95 -12.60 5.00
CA VAL A 74 -38.64 -12.53 6.30
C VAL A 74 -37.79 -11.87 7.38
N ALA A 75 -36.47 -12.00 7.26
CA ALA A 75 -35.53 -11.47 8.23
C ALA A 75 -34.17 -11.17 7.59
N PRO A 76 -33.46 -10.13 8.09
CA PRO A 76 -32.07 -9.90 7.75
C PRO A 76 -31.23 -11.13 8.13
N GLY A 77 -30.49 -11.66 7.16
CA GLY A 77 -29.59 -12.79 7.29
C GLY A 77 -28.13 -12.40 7.07
N GLN A 78 -27.28 -13.37 6.77
CA GLN A 78 -25.90 -13.09 6.38
C GLN A 78 -25.82 -12.91 4.86
N LEU A 79 -25.18 -11.84 4.40
CA LEU A 79 -24.88 -11.68 2.98
C LEU A 79 -23.62 -12.43 2.59
N THR A 80 -23.65 -12.96 1.38
CA THR A 80 -22.49 -13.53 0.69
C THR A 80 -22.10 -12.62 -0.47
N PRO A 81 -20.90 -12.79 -1.04
CA PRO A 81 -20.51 -12.08 -2.26
C PRO A 81 -21.52 -12.19 -3.41
N GLN A 82 -22.29 -13.28 -3.46
CA GLN A 82 -23.31 -13.52 -4.47
C GLN A 82 -24.61 -12.77 -4.19
N THR A 83 -24.94 -12.51 -2.91
CA THR A 83 -26.22 -11.90 -2.51
C THR A 83 -26.12 -10.43 -2.13
N PHE A 84 -24.93 -9.82 -2.16
CA PHE A 84 -24.73 -8.41 -1.77
C PHE A 84 -25.67 -7.41 -2.44
N MET A 85 -26.10 -7.72 -3.66
CA MET A 85 -26.96 -6.84 -4.47
C MET A 85 -28.44 -7.14 -4.30
N HIS A 86 -28.83 -8.32 -3.81
CA HIS A 86 -30.24 -8.73 -3.72
C HIS A 86 -31.10 -7.80 -2.85
N PRO A 87 -30.58 -7.19 -1.77
CA PRO A 87 -31.34 -6.21 -0.98
C PRO A 87 -31.77 -4.93 -1.72
N PHE A 88 -31.31 -4.72 -2.96
CA PHE A 88 -31.78 -3.62 -3.83
C PHE A 88 -32.91 -4.03 -4.78
N TYR A 89 -33.29 -5.31 -4.80
CA TYR A 89 -34.23 -5.85 -5.78
C TYR A 89 -35.32 -6.68 -5.11
N PHE A 90 -36.47 -6.75 -5.78
CA PHE A 90 -37.49 -7.74 -5.49
C PHE A 90 -37.13 -9.06 -6.19
N SER A 91 -37.42 -10.17 -5.53
CA SER A 91 -37.31 -11.50 -6.14
C SER A 91 -38.31 -11.65 -7.29
N ALA A 92 -38.11 -12.68 -8.13
CA ALA A 92 -39.10 -13.02 -9.15
C ALA A 92 -40.49 -13.34 -8.53
N CYS A 93 -40.53 -14.05 -7.40
CA CYS A 93 -41.77 -14.36 -6.70
C CYS A 93 -42.50 -13.10 -6.24
N SER A 94 -41.77 -12.16 -5.64
CA SER A 94 -42.31 -10.88 -5.18
C SER A 94 -42.90 -10.07 -6.32
N ILE A 95 -42.18 -9.99 -7.45
CA ILE A 95 -42.64 -9.30 -8.66
C ILE A 95 -43.92 -9.94 -9.20
N ASP A 96 -43.98 -11.26 -9.24
CA ASP A 96 -45.14 -11.98 -9.76
C ASP A 96 -46.37 -11.79 -8.86
N TYR A 97 -46.22 -11.80 -7.55
CA TYR A 97 -47.30 -11.46 -6.62
C TYR A 97 -47.84 -10.05 -6.84
N MET A 98 -46.95 -9.06 -6.95
CA MET A 98 -47.37 -7.68 -7.19
C MET A 98 -48.09 -7.53 -8.53
N ARG A 99 -47.59 -8.16 -9.59
CA ARG A 99 -48.25 -8.15 -10.92
C ARG A 99 -49.63 -8.78 -10.88
N GLN A 100 -49.77 -9.93 -10.23
CA GLN A 100 -51.06 -10.61 -10.10
C GLN A 100 -52.07 -9.76 -9.32
N TYR A 101 -51.65 -9.11 -8.23
CA TYR A 101 -52.54 -8.26 -7.46
C TYR A 101 -52.95 -6.99 -8.21
N LEU A 102 -52.01 -6.32 -8.88
CA LEU A 102 -52.30 -5.13 -9.70
C LEU A 102 -53.22 -5.43 -10.88
N ALA A 103 -53.18 -6.66 -11.41
CA ALA A 103 -54.09 -7.14 -12.45
C ALA A 103 -55.42 -7.71 -11.91
N SER A 104 -55.60 -7.80 -10.59
CA SER A 104 -56.78 -8.39 -9.98
C SER A 104 -57.99 -7.46 -9.97
N GLU A 105 -59.19 -8.04 -10.02
CA GLU A 105 -60.47 -7.34 -9.88
C GLU A 105 -60.54 -6.52 -8.56
N ALA A 106 -59.80 -6.88 -7.51
CA ALA A 106 -59.75 -6.10 -6.27
C ALA A 106 -59.11 -4.71 -6.46
N VAL A 107 -58.19 -4.57 -7.42
CA VAL A 107 -57.54 -3.29 -7.78
C VAL A 107 -58.28 -2.62 -8.95
N LEU A 108 -58.83 -3.41 -9.88
CA LEU A 108 -59.55 -2.93 -11.05
C LEU A 108 -61.01 -2.51 -10.75
N VAL A 109 -61.63 -3.09 -9.72
CA VAL A 109 -63.02 -2.88 -9.30
C VAL A 109 -63.06 -2.59 -7.80
N ALA A 110 -62.55 -1.42 -7.41
CA ALA A 110 -63.09 -0.77 -6.23
C ALA A 110 -64.54 -0.36 -6.57
N ILE A 111 -65.50 -1.11 -6.01
CA ILE A 111 -66.99 -0.98 -6.05
C ILE A 111 -67.70 -2.04 -6.93
N MET A 112 -68.09 -3.14 -6.28
CA MET A 112 -69.42 -3.74 -6.46
C MET A 112 -70.15 -3.87 -5.11
N ARG A 113 -70.33 -2.74 -4.43
CA ARG A 113 -71.35 -2.59 -3.37
C ARG A 113 -72.10 -1.27 -3.54
N GLY A 114 -72.97 -1.21 -4.55
CA GLY A 114 -74.23 -0.46 -4.47
C GLY A 114 -74.26 1.03 -4.77
N CYS A 115 -73.35 1.61 -5.56
CA CYS A 115 -73.50 2.98 -6.06
C CYS A 115 -73.24 3.06 -7.56
N THR A 116 -74.28 2.85 -8.36
CA THR A 116 -74.35 3.33 -9.74
C THR A 116 -74.76 4.81 -9.71
N VAL A 117 -73.77 5.71 -9.66
CA VAL A 117 -73.97 7.11 -10.06
C VAL A 117 -73.00 7.38 -11.20
N LEU A 118 -73.57 7.38 -12.40
CA LEU A 118 -73.16 8.09 -13.61
C LEU A 118 -71.74 8.73 -13.56
N GLY A 119 -70.78 8.08 -14.21
CA GLY A 119 -69.70 8.81 -14.90
C GLY A 119 -68.32 8.90 -14.25
N TRP A 120 -67.95 8.05 -13.28
CA TRP A 120 -66.57 8.01 -12.78
C TRP A 120 -65.90 6.65 -13.02
N SER A 121 -65.17 6.57 -14.12
CA SER A 121 -64.17 5.52 -14.34
C SER A 121 -62.87 5.88 -13.63
N GLU A 122 -62.75 5.62 -12.33
CA GLU A 122 -61.45 5.58 -11.66
C GLU A 122 -61.16 4.13 -11.23
N ARG A 123 -61.02 3.29 -12.26
CA ARG A 123 -60.41 1.96 -12.19
C ARG A 123 -58.96 2.14 -11.75
N ASN A 124 -58.55 1.48 -10.66
CA ASN A 124 -57.20 1.54 -10.07
C ASN A 124 -56.74 2.95 -9.60
N CYS A 125 -56.65 3.14 -8.28
CA CYS A 125 -56.24 4.38 -7.63
C CYS A 125 -54.82 4.87 -8.03
N LEU A 126 -53.99 4.00 -8.61
CA LEU A 126 -52.63 4.30 -9.05
C LEU A 126 -52.56 4.86 -10.49
N LEU A 127 -53.65 4.79 -11.26
CA LEU A 127 -53.68 5.28 -12.65
C LEU A 127 -53.92 6.78 -12.77
N LYS A 128 -54.40 7.41 -11.69
CA LYS A 128 -54.57 8.86 -11.65
C LYS A 128 -53.21 9.51 -11.42
N THR A 129 -52.69 10.18 -12.43
CA THR A 129 -51.52 11.05 -12.27
C THR A 129 -51.86 12.11 -11.24
N SER A 130 -51.09 12.18 -10.16
CA SER A 130 -51.30 13.14 -9.09
C SER A 130 -51.33 14.56 -9.67
N LEU A 131 -52.43 15.29 -9.46
CA LEU A 131 -52.55 16.72 -9.76
C LEU A 131 -51.79 17.58 -8.72
N VAL A 132 -51.19 16.94 -7.70
CA VAL A 132 -50.26 17.61 -6.80
C VAL A 132 -49.02 17.91 -7.63
N GLN A 133 -48.90 19.16 -8.10
CA GLN A 133 -47.59 19.76 -8.32
C GLN A 133 -46.72 19.32 -7.14
N PRO A 134 -45.59 18.62 -7.36
CA PRO A 134 -44.73 18.22 -6.25
C PRO A 134 -44.58 19.47 -5.40
N ALA A 135 -45.05 19.42 -4.14
CA ALA A 135 -44.96 20.56 -3.25
C ALA A 135 -43.55 21.06 -3.42
N THR A 136 -43.40 22.30 -3.94
CA THR A 136 -42.09 22.85 -4.35
C THR A 136 -41.11 22.38 -3.29
N PRO A 137 -40.15 21.48 -3.64
CA PRO A 137 -39.32 20.86 -2.62
C PRO A 137 -38.83 22.02 -1.79
N SER A 138 -39.18 22.02 -0.49
CA SER A 138 -38.80 23.05 0.46
C SER A 138 -37.41 23.50 0.04
N SER A 139 -37.27 24.77 -0.34
CA SER A 139 -36.15 25.34 -1.08
C SER A 139 -34.78 25.23 -0.38
N ASN A 140 -34.74 24.45 0.70
CA ASN A 140 -33.60 24.12 1.54
C ASN A 140 -33.10 22.68 1.39
N ILE A 141 -33.70 21.81 0.55
CA ILE A 141 -33.09 20.53 0.17
C ILE A 141 -32.39 20.72 -1.18
N PRO A 142 -31.05 20.67 -1.27
CA PRO A 142 -30.35 20.71 -2.54
C PRO A 142 -30.78 19.51 -3.39
N SER A 143 -31.68 19.75 -4.34
CA SER A 143 -32.38 18.73 -5.13
C SER A 143 -31.48 17.81 -5.96
N ASN A 144 -30.17 18.05 -6.01
CA ASN A 144 -29.22 17.31 -6.83
C ASN A 144 -28.06 16.68 -6.04
N THR A 145 -27.99 16.86 -4.72
CA THR A 145 -26.91 16.27 -3.92
C THR A 145 -27.33 14.89 -3.42
N PRO A 146 -26.65 13.80 -3.82
CA PRO A 146 -27.04 12.47 -3.39
C PRO A 146 -26.82 12.29 -1.88
N PRO A 147 -27.59 11.42 -1.20
CA PRO A 147 -27.60 11.34 0.25
C PRO A 147 -26.23 11.05 0.88
N GLY A 148 -25.39 10.23 0.25
CA GLY A 148 -24.03 9.95 0.74
C GLY A 148 -23.06 11.14 0.69
N GLN A 149 -23.43 12.25 0.02
CA GLN A 149 -22.71 13.53 0.08
C GLN A 149 -23.30 14.46 1.14
N GLN A 150 -24.55 14.25 1.57
CA GLN A 150 -25.16 14.98 2.68
C GLN A 150 -24.82 14.34 4.04
N PHE A 151 -24.70 13.02 4.07
CA PHE A 151 -24.35 12.21 5.23
C PHE A 151 -23.00 11.53 5.01
N PRO A 152 -21.89 12.13 5.50
CA PRO A 152 -20.57 11.50 5.44
C PRO A 152 -20.56 10.12 6.10
N ILE A 153 -19.65 9.24 5.70
CA ILE A 153 -19.69 7.82 6.09
C ILE A 153 -19.69 7.57 7.61
N ASN A 154 -19.05 8.43 8.41
CA ASN A 154 -19.12 8.33 9.87
C ASN A 154 -20.52 8.67 10.40
N VAL A 155 -21.18 9.68 9.82
CA VAL A 155 -22.55 10.07 10.20
C VAL A 155 -23.53 8.96 9.89
N GLN A 156 -23.33 8.23 8.78
CA GLN A 156 -24.15 7.05 8.47
C GLN A 156 -24.06 6.00 9.58
N CYS A 157 -22.87 5.73 10.12
CA CYS A 157 -22.70 4.85 11.28
C CYS A 157 -23.37 5.40 12.55
N GLN A 158 -23.29 6.72 12.77
CA GLN A 158 -23.92 7.38 13.91
C GLN A 158 -25.46 7.30 13.88
N LEU A 159 -26.06 7.25 12.68
CA LEU A 159 -27.50 7.05 12.53
C LEU A 159 -27.95 5.64 12.97
N PHE A 160 -27.08 4.63 12.89
CA PHE A 160 -27.37 3.27 13.35
C PHE A 160 -27.09 3.07 14.85
N PHE A 161 -25.93 3.54 15.33
CA PHE A 161 -25.40 3.17 16.65
C PHE A 161 -25.21 4.37 17.61
N GLY A 162 -25.60 5.57 17.19
CA GLY A 162 -25.45 6.79 17.99
C GLY A 162 -24.10 7.49 17.80
N MET A 163 -23.93 8.64 18.46
CA MET A 163 -22.83 9.59 18.19
C MET A 163 -21.42 9.05 18.41
N GLU A 164 -21.25 8.00 19.22
CA GLU A 164 -19.96 7.36 19.48
C GLU A 164 -19.52 6.40 18.36
N SER A 165 -20.42 6.06 17.45
CA SER A 165 -20.13 5.20 16.31
C SER A 165 -19.35 5.93 15.22
N TYR A 166 -18.58 5.16 14.46
CA TYR A 166 -17.82 5.62 13.30
C TYR A 166 -17.59 4.47 12.32
N TYR A 167 -17.20 4.82 11.10
CA TYR A 167 -16.86 3.84 10.07
C TYR A 167 -15.51 3.18 10.35
N CYS A 168 -15.43 1.86 10.30
CA CYS A 168 -14.23 1.16 10.76
C CYS A 168 -12.98 1.37 9.89
N GLY A 169 -13.10 1.73 8.61
CA GLY A 169 -11.96 2.16 7.78
C GLY A 169 -10.87 1.10 7.48
N GLY A 170 -9.81 1.50 6.78
CA GLY A 170 -8.87 0.55 6.18
C GLY A 170 -9.41 -0.07 4.90
N MET A 171 -8.50 -0.43 3.98
CA MET A 171 -8.84 -1.02 2.68
C MET A 171 -9.71 -2.27 2.80
N ILE A 172 -9.58 -3.04 3.89
CA ILE A 172 -10.39 -4.25 4.12
C ILE A 172 -11.89 -3.96 4.18
N TYR A 173 -12.27 -2.79 4.70
CA TYR A 173 -13.66 -2.33 4.73
C TYR A 173 -13.96 -1.39 3.56
N ASP A 174 -12.98 -0.59 3.10
CA ASP A 174 -13.20 0.38 2.02
C ASP A 174 -13.67 -0.34 0.74
N GLU A 175 -13.05 -1.48 0.40
CA GLU A 175 -13.40 -2.28 -0.79
C GLU A 175 -14.86 -2.78 -0.79
N LYS A 176 -15.52 -2.80 0.38
CA LYS A 176 -16.87 -3.35 0.57
C LYS A 176 -17.90 -2.31 0.97
N MET A 177 -17.51 -1.05 1.25
CA MET A 177 -18.39 -0.08 1.91
C MET A 177 -19.75 0.11 1.22
N CYS A 178 -19.79 0.03 -0.12
CA CYS A 178 -21.01 0.22 -0.88
C CYS A 178 -22.00 -0.94 -0.68
N SER A 179 -21.51 -2.16 -0.54
CA SER A 179 -22.35 -3.36 -0.35
C SER A 179 -22.53 -3.76 1.11
N LEU A 180 -21.57 -3.39 1.98
CA LEU A 180 -21.50 -3.78 3.37
C LEU A 180 -20.72 -2.74 4.19
N LEU A 181 -21.45 -1.97 5.01
CA LEU A 181 -20.90 -0.91 5.83
C LEU A 181 -20.56 -1.41 7.23
N TYR A 182 -19.27 -1.40 7.58
CA TYR A 182 -18.80 -1.77 8.91
C TYR A 182 -18.72 -0.55 9.83
N CYS A 183 -19.52 -0.57 10.89
CA CYS A 183 -19.61 0.49 11.88
C CYS A 183 -19.16 -0.01 13.25
N TYR A 184 -18.51 0.86 14.02
CA TYR A 184 -18.19 0.58 15.41
C TYR A 184 -19.46 0.62 16.27
N ASP A 185 -19.78 -0.48 16.93
CA ASP A 185 -20.86 -0.56 17.91
C ASP A 185 -20.28 -0.32 19.31
N PRO A 186 -20.64 0.79 19.99
CA PRO A 186 -20.14 1.11 21.32
C PRO A 186 -20.59 0.10 22.39
N LEU A 187 -21.72 -0.59 22.19
CA LEU A 187 -22.23 -1.58 23.16
C LEU A 187 -21.39 -2.85 23.17
N THR A 188 -20.99 -3.32 21.99
CA THR A 188 -20.17 -4.53 21.85
C THR A 188 -18.67 -4.24 21.74
N SER A 189 -18.29 -2.97 21.58
CA SER A 189 -16.92 -2.51 21.33
C SER A 189 -16.28 -3.20 20.13
N GLN A 190 -17.04 -3.43 19.07
CA GLN A 190 -16.58 -4.12 17.87
C GLN A 190 -17.07 -3.45 16.59
N CYS A 191 -16.33 -3.68 15.51
CA CYS A 191 -16.79 -3.36 14.17
C CYS A 191 -17.80 -4.41 13.70
N THR A 192 -19.06 -4.01 13.54
CA THR A 192 -20.15 -4.88 13.14
C THR A 192 -20.78 -4.44 11.82
N THR A 193 -21.52 -5.34 11.19
CA THR A 193 -22.26 -5.08 9.95
C THR A 193 -23.54 -5.90 9.92
N SER A 194 -24.53 -5.47 9.14
CA SER A 194 -25.80 -6.17 8.89
C SER A 194 -26.17 -6.10 7.41
N THR A 195 -27.17 -6.87 6.96
CA THR A 195 -27.80 -6.71 5.64
C THR A 195 -28.46 -5.35 5.46
N GLU A 196 -28.61 -4.55 6.50
CA GLU A 196 -29.24 -3.22 6.43
C GLU A 196 -28.20 -2.09 6.38
N TYR A 197 -26.92 -2.39 6.66
CA TYR A 197 -25.88 -1.39 6.75
C TYR A 197 -25.11 -1.32 5.43
N ARG A 198 -25.36 -0.26 4.66
CA ARG A 198 -24.66 0.05 3.40
C ARG A 198 -24.39 1.53 3.31
N ALA A 199 -23.30 1.86 2.63
CA ALA A 199 -23.04 3.24 2.30
C ALA A 199 -24.15 3.79 1.38
N TYR A 200 -24.67 4.97 1.71
CA TYR A 200 -25.75 5.60 0.96
C TYR A 200 -25.32 5.92 -0.47
N THR A 201 -26.29 6.01 -1.39
CA THR A 201 -26.01 6.42 -2.77
C THR A 201 -25.30 7.77 -2.77
N GLY A 202 -24.20 7.88 -3.52
CA GLY A 202 -23.34 9.05 -3.54
C GLY A 202 -22.22 9.04 -2.52
N THR A 203 -22.08 8.07 -1.61
CA THR A 203 -20.95 8.03 -0.66
C THR A 203 -19.65 7.85 -1.41
N THR A 204 -18.65 8.71 -1.19
CA THR A 204 -17.34 8.63 -1.86
C THR A 204 -16.66 7.30 -1.53
N CYS A 205 -16.24 6.56 -2.56
CA CYS A 205 -15.59 5.25 -2.42
C CYS A 205 -14.26 5.14 -3.19
N GLY A 206 -13.82 6.23 -3.83
CA GLY A 206 -12.56 6.29 -4.55
C GLY A 206 -12.43 7.60 -5.34
N ASN A 207 -11.37 7.72 -6.12
CA ASN A 207 -11.12 8.94 -6.90
C ASN A 207 -12.16 9.09 -8.01
N LYS A 208 -13.02 10.11 -7.93
CA LYS A 208 -14.15 10.29 -8.86
C LYS A 208 -15.06 9.06 -8.89
N LYS A 209 -15.24 8.42 -7.72
CA LYS A 209 -16.13 7.27 -7.55
C LYS A 209 -17.01 7.44 -6.33
N TRP A 210 -18.24 6.98 -6.44
CA TRP A 210 -19.18 6.93 -5.32
C TRP A 210 -20.02 5.65 -5.36
N CYS A 211 -20.67 5.35 -4.24
CA CYS A 211 -21.57 4.21 -4.14
C CYS A 211 -22.85 4.47 -4.92
N GLN A 212 -23.25 3.53 -5.78
CA GLN A 212 -24.53 3.53 -6.47
C GLN A 212 -25.06 2.10 -6.47
N GLN A 213 -26.26 1.90 -5.89
CA GLN A 213 -26.91 0.59 -5.79
C GLN A 213 -25.97 -0.52 -5.28
N GLY A 214 -25.16 -0.25 -4.26
CA GLY A 214 -24.27 -1.26 -3.69
C GLY A 214 -22.89 -1.41 -4.35
N SER A 215 -22.63 -0.71 -5.45
CA SER A 215 -21.37 -0.78 -6.20
C SER A 215 -20.60 0.55 -6.16
N CYS A 216 -19.27 0.49 -6.14
CA CYS A 216 -18.42 1.67 -6.27
C CYS A 216 -18.22 2.01 -7.77
N VAL A 217 -18.89 3.04 -8.26
CA VAL A 217 -18.92 3.38 -9.68
C VAL A 217 -18.25 4.73 -9.95
N TYR A 218 -17.65 4.86 -11.13
CA TYR A 218 -17.06 6.14 -11.57
C TYR A 218 -18.14 7.14 -11.94
N ASP A 219 -17.98 8.38 -11.47
CA ASP A 219 -18.77 9.52 -11.88
C ASP A 219 -17.90 10.79 -11.84
N SER A 220 -17.91 11.57 -12.92
CA SER A 220 -17.15 12.82 -13.01
C SER A 220 -17.54 13.86 -11.95
N ALA A 221 -18.80 13.84 -11.51
CA ALA A 221 -19.34 14.71 -10.46
C ALA A 221 -18.96 14.26 -9.04
N ALA A 222 -18.52 13.00 -8.87
CA ALA A 222 -18.08 12.52 -7.56
C ALA A 222 -16.81 13.27 -7.08
N PRO A 223 -16.58 13.35 -5.75
CA PRO A 223 -15.38 14.00 -5.21
C PRO A 223 -14.08 13.32 -5.65
N ALA A 224 -13.00 14.10 -5.68
CA ALA A 224 -11.66 13.54 -5.76
C ALA A 224 -11.29 12.95 -4.39
N ALA A 225 -10.72 11.75 -4.38
CA ALA A 225 -10.33 11.04 -3.17
C ALA A 225 -9.26 10.00 -3.52
N SER A 226 -8.71 9.31 -2.51
CA SER A 226 -7.75 8.24 -2.77
C SER A 226 -8.47 6.96 -3.22
N ASP A 227 -7.96 6.30 -4.27
CA ASP A 227 -8.38 4.95 -4.64
C ASP A 227 -7.77 3.87 -3.73
N VAL A 228 -6.79 4.24 -2.90
CA VAL A 228 -6.08 3.34 -1.99
C VAL A 228 -6.13 3.93 -0.59
N CYS A 229 -6.51 3.13 0.41
CA CYS A 229 -6.53 3.58 1.80
C CYS A 229 -7.41 4.82 2.01
N LEU A 230 -8.62 4.81 1.45
CA LEU A 230 -9.53 5.97 1.42
C LEU A 230 -9.79 6.52 2.82
N SER A 231 -10.02 5.60 3.77
CA SER A 231 -10.37 5.95 5.15
C SER A 231 -9.16 5.96 6.09
N GLY A 232 -7.93 5.83 5.56
CA GLY A 232 -6.73 5.60 6.37
C GLY A 232 -6.68 4.17 6.93
N ASP A 233 -5.99 4.01 8.06
CA ASP A 233 -5.94 2.72 8.77
C ASP A 233 -7.31 2.33 9.34
N THR A 234 -7.47 1.04 9.61
CA THR A 234 -8.61 0.54 10.36
C THR A 234 -8.62 1.14 11.76
N ARG A 235 -9.82 1.49 12.19
CA ARG A 235 -10.19 1.93 13.53
C ARG A 235 -10.85 0.80 14.33
N ASP A 236 -10.73 -0.46 13.86
CA ASP A 236 -11.13 -1.63 14.63
C ASP A 236 -10.35 -1.67 15.97
N PRO A 237 -11.04 -1.69 17.13
CA PRO A 237 -10.39 -1.72 18.45
C PRO A 237 -9.42 -2.88 18.65
N LEU A 238 -9.60 -3.99 17.93
CA LEU A 238 -8.73 -5.17 18.01
C LEU A 238 -7.40 -4.98 17.23
N THR A 239 -7.30 -3.96 16.38
CA THR A 239 -6.15 -3.75 15.50
C THR A 239 -5.54 -2.36 15.72
N LYS A 240 -4.46 -2.31 16.50
CA LYS A 240 -3.66 -1.09 16.66
C LYS A 240 -2.52 -1.05 15.64
N CYS A 241 -2.77 -0.44 14.49
CA CYS A 241 -1.85 -0.48 13.35
C CYS A 241 -0.43 -0.01 13.66
N TRP A 242 -0.28 1.12 14.34
CA TRP A 242 1.03 1.64 14.72
C TRP A 242 1.83 0.67 15.60
N GLU A 243 1.23 0.17 16.68
CA GLU A 243 1.89 -0.76 17.61
C GLU A 243 2.31 -2.06 16.89
N LEU A 244 1.45 -2.58 16.01
CA LEU A 244 1.73 -3.80 15.26
C LEU A 244 2.90 -3.62 14.28
N MET A 245 2.90 -2.54 13.48
CA MET A 245 3.93 -2.33 12.45
C MET A 245 5.24 -1.79 13.03
N ALA A 246 5.20 -1.05 14.14
CA ALA A 246 6.41 -0.61 14.84
C ALA A 246 7.18 -1.79 15.46
N ASN A 247 6.46 -2.79 15.96
CA ASN A 247 7.07 -4.01 16.50
C ASN A 247 7.56 -4.95 15.39
N ASP A 248 6.81 -5.08 14.30
CA ASP A 248 7.14 -5.97 13.19
C ASP A 248 6.62 -5.40 11.86
N PHE A 249 7.47 -4.59 11.21
CA PHE A 249 7.18 -3.98 9.91
C PHE A 249 7.03 -5.01 8.79
N SER A 250 7.51 -6.25 8.98
CA SER A 250 7.36 -7.30 7.97
C SER A 250 5.89 -7.68 7.73
N LYS A 251 5.02 -7.40 8.70
CA LYS A 251 3.57 -7.57 8.57
C LYS A 251 2.97 -6.74 7.44
N CYS A 252 3.60 -5.64 7.03
CA CYS A 252 3.17 -4.87 5.85
C CYS A 252 3.29 -5.64 4.53
N TYR A 253 4.04 -6.76 4.48
CA TYR A 253 4.03 -7.67 3.32
C TYR A 253 2.83 -8.62 3.30
N LEU A 254 2.12 -8.77 4.42
CA LEU A 254 0.94 -9.62 4.53
C LEU A 254 -0.29 -8.82 4.11
N ASN A 255 -1.00 -9.29 3.09
CA ASN A 255 -2.12 -8.57 2.48
C ASN A 255 -3.20 -8.14 3.49
N ASP A 256 -3.54 -8.98 4.47
CA ASP A 256 -4.56 -8.65 5.47
C ASP A 256 -4.14 -7.51 6.40
N TYR A 257 -2.88 -7.51 6.85
CA TYR A 257 -2.34 -6.44 7.69
C TYR A 257 -2.14 -5.16 6.88
N TYR A 258 -1.66 -5.27 5.64
CA TYR A 258 -1.55 -4.13 4.75
C TYR A 258 -2.92 -3.49 4.50
N LYS A 259 -3.95 -4.28 4.21
CA LYS A 259 -5.30 -3.76 4.00
C LYS A 259 -5.91 -3.13 5.25
N LYS A 260 -5.59 -3.64 6.44
CA LYS A 260 -6.00 -3.02 7.70
C LYS A 260 -5.21 -1.76 8.01
N CYS A 261 -3.91 -1.74 7.74
CA CYS A 261 -2.97 -0.74 8.23
C CYS A 261 -2.23 -0.01 7.11
N CYS A 262 -2.93 0.30 6.03
CA CYS A 262 -2.35 0.83 4.79
C CYS A 262 -1.63 2.17 4.98
N ALA A 263 -2.16 3.09 5.81
CA ALA A 263 -1.54 4.38 6.06
C ALA A 263 -0.28 4.22 6.92
N THR A 264 -0.34 3.37 7.96
CA THR A 264 0.84 3.02 8.76
C THR A 264 1.90 2.31 7.90
N CYS A 265 1.51 1.38 7.03
CA CYS A 265 2.46 0.70 6.17
C CYS A 265 3.14 1.65 5.18
N GLU A 266 2.40 2.58 4.57
CA GLU A 266 3.02 3.62 3.72
C GLU A 266 4.00 4.51 4.50
N TYR A 267 3.80 4.73 5.81
CA TYR A 267 4.78 5.42 6.65
C TYR A 267 6.09 4.62 6.82
N PHE A 268 6.01 3.30 7.05
CA PHE A 268 7.18 2.43 7.22
C PHE A 268 7.88 2.06 5.91
N LYS A 269 7.27 2.39 4.77
CA LYS A 269 7.86 2.19 3.45
C LYS A 269 9.15 3.00 3.31
N LYS A 270 10.24 2.33 2.92
CA LYS A 270 11.54 2.98 2.71
C LYS A 270 11.46 3.94 1.53
N LYS A 271 11.46 5.25 1.82
CA LYS A 271 11.56 6.33 0.82
C LYS A 271 12.85 6.11 0.02
N ASN A 272 12.72 5.79 -1.27
CA ASN A 272 13.78 5.44 -2.23
C ASN A 272 14.17 3.95 -2.35
N SER A 273 13.38 3.00 -1.84
CA SER A 273 13.58 1.59 -2.21
C SER A 273 13.14 1.36 -3.66
N THR A 274 14.10 1.18 -4.56
CA THR A 274 13.85 0.70 -5.94
C THR A 274 13.52 -0.79 -5.99
N ASP A 275 13.81 -1.51 -4.91
CA ASP A 275 13.48 -2.92 -4.77
C ASP A 275 12.07 -3.09 -4.18
N ALA A 276 11.10 -3.36 -5.07
CA ALA A 276 9.71 -3.65 -4.72
C ALA A 276 9.57 -4.85 -3.78
N SER A 277 10.54 -5.78 -3.78
CA SER A 277 10.52 -6.97 -2.93
C SER A 277 11.01 -6.72 -1.50
N CYS A 278 11.66 -5.57 -1.26
CA CYS A 278 12.30 -5.20 0.01
C CYS A 278 11.85 -3.82 0.56
N ILE A 279 10.67 -3.34 0.15
CA ILE A 279 10.18 -1.98 0.46
C ILE A 279 10.05 -1.66 1.95
N TYR A 280 9.84 -2.66 2.80
CA TYR A 280 9.79 -2.51 4.27
C TYR A 280 11.07 -3.03 4.96
N GLY A 281 11.97 -3.68 4.22
CA GLY A 281 13.10 -4.44 4.76
C GLY A 281 12.86 -5.94 4.78
N ASP A 282 13.57 -6.64 5.66
CA ASP A 282 13.50 -8.11 5.78
C ASP A 282 12.07 -8.58 6.08
N LYS A 283 11.64 -9.61 5.35
CA LYS A 283 10.33 -10.26 5.51
C LYS A 283 10.28 -11.19 6.73
N GLN A 284 11.43 -11.65 7.21
CA GLN A 284 11.54 -12.44 8.45
C GLN A 284 12.68 -11.94 9.33
N PRO A 285 12.53 -10.78 10.00
CA PRO A 285 13.61 -10.14 10.73
C PRO A 285 14.29 -11.06 11.75
N GLU A 286 13.53 -11.86 12.50
CA GLU A 286 14.07 -12.79 13.50
C GLU A 286 14.92 -13.91 12.88
N TYR A 287 14.48 -14.47 11.75
CA TYR A 287 15.28 -15.47 11.00
C TYR A 287 16.56 -14.83 10.45
N CYS A 288 16.45 -13.61 9.92
CA CYS A 288 17.56 -12.92 9.27
C CYS A 288 18.68 -12.50 10.23
N LYS A 289 18.40 -12.33 11.54
CA LYS A 289 19.44 -12.03 12.56
C LYS A 289 20.54 -13.08 12.63
N GLY A 290 20.21 -14.35 12.38
CA GLY A 290 21.15 -15.47 12.40
C GLY A 290 21.74 -15.82 11.03
N LEU A 291 21.39 -15.06 9.98
CA LEU A 291 21.75 -15.39 8.61
C LEU A 291 23.25 -15.19 8.37
N LYS A 292 23.88 -16.21 7.77
CA LYS A 292 25.28 -16.11 7.34
C LYS A 292 25.35 -15.50 5.93
N PRO A 293 26.43 -14.79 5.56
CA PRO A 293 26.58 -14.22 4.22
C PRO A 293 26.43 -15.26 3.09
N SER A 294 26.94 -16.47 3.30
CA SER A 294 26.80 -17.61 2.36
C SER A 294 25.35 -17.98 2.05
N SER A 295 24.41 -17.73 2.98
CA SER A 295 22.99 -18.02 2.77
C SER A 295 22.36 -17.09 1.73
N CYS A 296 22.91 -15.91 1.50
CA CYS A 296 22.38 -14.94 0.53
C CYS A 296 22.54 -15.38 -0.94
N TYR A 297 23.35 -16.42 -1.21
CA TYR A 297 23.37 -17.07 -2.52
C TYR A 297 22.14 -17.97 -2.76
N ASN A 298 21.34 -18.25 -1.73
CA ASN A 298 20.04 -18.91 -1.87
C ASN A 298 18.95 -17.88 -2.20
N ASN A 299 18.22 -18.10 -3.30
CA ASN A 299 17.17 -17.18 -3.76
C ASN A 299 16.03 -16.98 -2.75
N GLN A 300 15.73 -17.95 -1.90
CA GLN A 300 14.70 -17.83 -0.86
C GLN A 300 15.18 -16.93 0.28
N ASP A 301 16.37 -17.19 0.80
CA ASP A 301 16.97 -16.39 1.88
C ASP A 301 17.21 -14.96 1.41
N LEU A 302 17.64 -14.78 0.16
CA LEU A 302 17.77 -13.46 -0.45
C LEU A 302 16.45 -12.67 -0.47
N LYS A 303 15.32 -13.35 -0.77
CA LYS A 303 13.99 -12.70 -0.80
C LYS A 303 13.44 -12.44 0.60
N LEU A 304 13.70 -13.32 1.56
CA LEU A 304 13.23 -13.18 2.94
C LEU A 304 14.06 -12.17 3.73
N CYS A 305 15.36 -12.13 3.47
CA CYS A 305 16.36 -11.34 4.18
C CYS A 305 17.03 -10.32 3.28
N CYS A 306 16.24 -9.69 2.40
CA CYS A 306 16.72 -8.77 1.38
C CYS A 306 17.55 -7.59 1.92
N GLN A 307 17.19 -7.02 3.08
CA GLN A 307 17.97 -5.94 3.69
C GLN A 307 19.24 -6.48 4.34
N THR A 308 19.17 -7.62 5.03
CA THR A 308 20.33 -8.27 5.62
C THR A 308 21.35 -8.68 4.54
N CYS A 309 20.89 -9.33 3.46
CA CYS A 309 21.75 -9.70 2.32
C CYS A 309 22.32 -8.48 1.60
N LYS A 310 21.55 -7.40 1.44
CA LYS A 310 22.07 -6.14 0.92
C LYS A 310 23.22 -5.58 1.77
N ASN A 311 23.20 -5.78 3.08
CA ASN A 311 24.30 -5.37 3.96
C ASN A 311 25.56 -6.23 3.81
N PHE A 312 25.43 -7.46 3.31
CA PHE A 312 26.57 -8.33 2.98
C PHE A 312 27.13 -8.09 1.57
N TRP A 313 26.43 -7.33 0.73
CA TRP A 313 26.79 -7.15 -0.68
C TRP A 313 28.14 -6.42 -0.85
N MET A 314 29.05 -7.03 -1.62
CA MET A 314 30.36 -6.53 -1.98
C MET A 314 30.36 -6.15 -3.48
N THR A 315 30.68 -4.90 -3.82
CA THR A 315 30.54 -4.38 -5.20
C THR A 315 31.63 -4.83 -6.17
N ASP A 316 32.79 -5.26 -5.65
CA ASP A 316 34.02 -5.35 -6.44
C ASP A 316 34.50 -6.79 -6.69
N MET A 317 33.69 -7.81 -6.35
CA MET A 317 34.02 -9.22 -6.57
C MET A 317 32.88 -10.01 -7.21
N MET A 318 32.92 -10.13 -8.53
CA MET A 318 31.99 -10.94 -9.31
C MET A 318 32.04 -12.42 -8.86
N ASN A 319 30.86 -13.04 -8.68
CA ASN A 319 30.65 -14.38 -8.10
C ASN A 319 30.97 -14.53 -6.60
N CYS A 320 31.35 -13.44 -5.93
CA CYS A 320 31.64 -13.38 -4.49
C CYS A 320 30.86 -12.26 -3.79
N GLU A 321 29.67 -11.95 -4.29
CA GLU A 321 28.90 -10.77 -3.90
C GLU A 321 28.56 -10.74 -2.41
N TYR A 322 28.52 -11.88 -1.74
CA TYR A 322 28.29 -11.98 -0.29
C TYR A 322 29.47 -12.61 0.46
N GLY A 323 30.64 -12.74 -0.17
CA GLY A 323 31.80 -13.43 0.40
C GLY A 323 31.79 -14.95 0.18
N ASP A 324 32.55 -15.68 1.00
CA ASP A 324 32.72 -17.13 0.88
C ASP A 324 31.39 -17.90 1.04
N ARG A 325 31.17 -18.90 0.19
CA ARG A 325 29.96 -19.71 0.13
C ARG A 325 29.95 -20.86 1.13
N ALA A 326 31.09 -21.20 1.73
CA ALA A 326 31.19 -22.30 2.68
C ALA A 326 32.00 -21.91 3.92
N SER A 327 31.56 -22.40 5.08
CA SER A 327 32.22 -22.07 6.36
C SER A 327 33.61 -22.67 6.52
N TRP A 328 33.94 -23.74 5.77
CA TRP A 328 35.26 -24.36 5.83
C TRP A 328 36.34 -23.53 5.12
N CYS A 329 35.96 -22.53 4.31
CA CYS A 329 36.92 -21.63 3.66
C CYS A 329 37.80 -20.87 4.67
N SER A 330 37.30 -20.62 5.88
CA SER A 330 38.06 -19.94 6.95
C SER A 330 38.87 -20.89 7.83
N ASP A 331 38.75 -22.21 7.68
CA ASP A 331 39.47 -23.19 8.51
C ASP A 331 40.89 -23.42 7.95
N PRO A 332 41.96 -23.01 8.67
CA PRO A 332 43.34 -23.18 8.19
C PRO A 332 43.76 -24.64 8.03
N SER A 333 43.07 -25.57 8.69
CA SER A 333 43.33 -27.01 8.54
C SER A 333 42.76 -27.57 7.24
N GLN A 334 41.74 -26.94 6.67
CA GLN A 334 41.06 -27.38 5.45
C GLN A 334 41.39 -26.52 4.23
N MET A 335 41.86 -25.30 4.44
CA MET A 335 42.10 -24.33 3.37
C MET A 335 43.59 -23.97 3.24
N LYS A 336 44.23 -24.49 2.18
CA LYS A 336 45.57 -24.11 1.71
C LYS A 336 45.46 -23.38 0.37
N ALA A 337 46.52 -22.66 -0.02
CA ALA A 337 46.55 -21.92 -1.29
C ALA A 337 46.25 -22.83 -2.50
N SER A 338 46.74 -24.07 -2.51
CA SER A 338 46.46 -25.03 -3.58
C SER A 338 44.97 -25.43 -3.70
N ASN A 339 44.18 -25.34 -2.62
CA ASN A 339 42.75 -25.66 -2.67
C ASN A 339 41.96 -24.66 -3.53
N CYS A 340 42.50 -23.46 -3.75
CA CYS A 340 41.86 -22.42 -4.54
C CYS A 340 41.70 -22.78 -6.01
N TYR A 341 42.58 -23.62 -6.58
CA TYR A 341 42.44 -24.07 -7.97
C TYR A 341 41.13 -24.84 -8.24
N ASN A 342 40.54 -25.46 -7.22
CA ASN A 342 39.27 -26.21 -7.35
C ASN A 342 38.11 -25.56 -6.58
N SER A 343 38.39 -24.54 -5.76
CA SER A 343 37.43 -23.96 -4.82
C SER A 343 37.27 -22.46 -4.96
N GLU A 344 37.84 -21.83 -5.99
CA GLU A 344 37.84 -20.37 -6.19
C GLU A 344 36.42 -19.77 -6.12
N ASN A 345 35.41 -20.41 -6.72
CA ASN A 345 34.03 -19.91 -6.66
C ASN A 345 33.36 -20.11 -5.29
N THR A 346 33.81 -21.10 -4.51
CA THR A 346 33.23 -21.42 -3.19
C THR A 346 33.90 -20.61 -2.09
N CYS A 347 35.22 -20.41 -2.18
CA CYS A 347 36.06 -19.73 -1.20
C CYS A 347 36.70 -18.48 -1.82
N CYS A 348 35.92 -17.74 -2.59
CA CYS A 348 36.37 -16.60 -3.39
C CYS A 348 37.07 -15.51 -2.58
N LEU A 349 36.57 -15.16 -1.40
CA LEU A 349 37.18 -14.13 -0.54
C LEU A 349 38.49 -14.64 0.06
N GLN A 350 38.53 -15.90 0.47
CA GLN A 350 39.76 -16.49 1.01
C GLN A 350 40.82 -16.70 -0.08
N CYS A 351 40.42 -17.12 -1.28
CA CYS A 351 41.32 -17.32 -2.41
C CYS A 351 41.89 -16.01 -2.96
N ALA A 352 41.12 -14.92 -2.91
CA ALA A 352 41.64 -13.59 -3.24
C ALA A 352 42.88 -13.23 -2.40
N LYS A 353 42.98 -13.69 -1.14
CA LYS A 353 44.15 -13.45 -0.26
C LYS A 353 45.38 -14.25 -0.69
N PHE A 354 45.21 -15.37 -1.40
CA PHE A 354 46.29 -16.21 -1.90
C PHE A 354 46.71 -15.85 -3.33
N ASN A 355 46.00 -14.93 -4.00
CA ASN A 355 46.23 -14.62 -5.41
C ASN A 355 47.54 -13.83 -5.60
N LEU A 356 48.50 -14.47 -6.27
CA LEU A 356 49.82 -13.93 -6.61
C LEU A 356 49.85 -13.14 -7.93
N GLN A 357 48.72 -13.05 -8.64
CA GLN A 357 48.62 -12.42 -9.98
C GLN A 357 49.51 -13.09 -11.04
N LEU A 358 49.85 -14.37 -10.85
CA LEU A 358 50.67 -15.14 -11.78
C LEU A 358 49.77 -16.02 -12.66
N TYR A 359 49.72 -15.75 -13.96
CA TYR A 359 48.88 -16.53 -14.89
C TYR A 359 49.33 -18.00 -14.92
N GLY A 360 48.40 -18.92 -14.63
CA GLY A 360 48.67 -20.36 -14.53
C GLY A 360 49.29 -20.84 -13.21
N CYS A 361 49.62 -19.90 -12.30
CA CYS A 361 50.20 -20.17 -10.98
C CYS A 361 49.62 -19.23 -9.90
N GLN A 362 48.34 -18.88 -10.03
CA GLN A 362 47.70 -17.80 -9.28
C GLN A 362 47.77 -18.01 -7.78
N TYR A 363 47.83 -19.24 -7.29
CA TYR A 363 47.88 -19.57 -5.86
C TYR A 363 49.15 -20.35 -5.48
N GLY A 364 50.16 -20.34 -6.36
CA GLY A 364 51.39 -21.12 -6.20
C GLY A 364 51.25 -22.58 -6.62
N ASP A 365 52.15 -23.44 -6.13
CA ASP A 365 52.18 -24.85 -6.51
C ASP A 365 50.86 -25.57 -6.16
N LYS A 366 50.33 -26.37 -7.10
CA LYS A 366 49.05 -27.09 -6.96
C LYS A 366 49.17 -28.32 -6.06
N ILE A 367 50.37 -28.86 -5.92
CA ILE A 367 50.68 -30.00 -5.05
C ILE A 367 51.93 -29.69 -4.21
N ASP A 368 52.26 -30.54 -3.25
CA ASP A 368 53.56 -30.46 -2.59
C ASP A 368 54.65 -30.82 -3.60
N CYS A 369 55.54 -29.87 -3.90
CA CYS A 369 56.61 -30.01 -4.88
C CYS A 369 58.00 -30.09 -4.23
N SER A 370 58.06 -30.35 -2.91
CA SER A 370 59.32 -30.47 -2.16
C SER A 370 60.25 -31.56 -2.68
N PHE A 371 59.70 -32.62 -3.28
CA PHE A 371 60.43 -33.76 -3.83
C PHE A 371 60.80 -33.63 -5.32
N VAL A 372 60.34 -32.58 -6.01
CA VAL A 372 60.51 -32.43 -7.47
C VAL A 372 61.93 -31.92 -7.77
N THR A 373 62.66 -32.67 -8.59
CA THR A 373 64.00 -32.29 -9.07
C THR A 373 63.93 -31.50 -10.38
N PRO A 374 64.97 -30.71 -10.75
CA PRO A 374 64.96 -29.91 -11.97
C PRO A 374 64.66 -30.71 -13.25
N ASP A 375 65.12 -31.97 -13.33
CA ASP A 375 64.90 -32.84 -14.48
C ASP A 375 63.44 -33.31 -14.64
N GLN A 376 62.65 -33.24 -13.56
CA GLN A 376 61.22 -33.61 -13.54
C GLN A 376 60.30 -32.43 -13.87
N CYS A 377 60.84 -31.22 -13.96
CA CYS A 377 60.05 -30.02 -14.21
C CYS A 377 59.34 -29.97 -15.57
N PRO A 378 59.89 -30.50 -16.69
CA PRO A 378 59.17 -30.51 -17.97
C PRO A 378 57.82 -31.24 -17.94
N SER A 379 57.66 -32.25 -17.07
CA SER A 379 56.42 -33.02 -16.92
C SER A 379 55.56 -32.58 -15.72
N MET A 380 56.11 -31.79 -14.79
CA MET A 380 55.42 -31.35 -13.58
C MET A 380 55.16 -29.83 -13.51
N ALA A 381 55.55 -29.07 -14.54
CA ALA A 381 55.44 -27.60 -14.57
C ALA A 381 54.03 -27.08 -14.27
N ASP A 382 52.97 -27.79 -14.70
CA ASP A 382 51.58 -27.38 -14.46
C ASP A 382 51.15 -27.53 -12.99
N ASN A 383 51.75 -28.47 -12.26
CA ASN A 383 51.43 -28.73 -10.85
C ASN A 383 52.42 -28.05 -9.90
N CYS A 384 53.65 -27.80 -10.35
CA CYS A 384 54.77 -27.26 -9.59
C CYS A 384 55.28 -25.95 -10.21
N CYS A 385 54.36 -25.06 -10.50
CA CYS A 385 54.60 -23.86 -11.31
C CYS A 385 55.56 -22.83 -10.67
N ILE A 386 55.63 -22.72 -9.34
CA ILE A 386 56.65 -21.89 -8.66
C ILE A 386 57.98 -22.62 -8.65
N LYS A 387 58.00 -23.90 -8.23
CA LYS A 387 59.23 -24.68 -8.07
C LYS A 387 59.97 -24.87 -9.38
N CYS A 388 59.24 -25.08 -10.47
CA CYS A 388 59.78 -25.39 -11.79
C CYS A 388 59.96 -24.18 -12.71
N ASN A 389 59.62 -22.97 -12.26
CA ASN A 389 59.87 -21.75 -13.00
C ASN A 389 60.85 -20.81 -12.26
N PRO A 390 62.11 -20.70 -12.73
CA PRO A 390 63.11 -19.84 -12.09
C PRO A 390 62.75 -18.34 -12.11
N GLN A 391 61.85 -17.89 -13.00
CA GLN A 391 61.35 -16.51 -12.97
C GLN A 391 60.46 -16.26 -11.74
N TYR A 392 59.62 -17.23 -11.35
CA TYR A 392 58.71 -17.10 -10.22
C TYR A 392 59.39 -17.36 -8.87
N SER A 393 60.39 -18.23 -8.82
CA SER A 393 61.13 -18.53 -7.59
C SER A 393 61.91 -17.34 -7.02
N SER A 394 62.28 -16.36 -7.87
CA SER A 394 62.91 -15.09 -7.47
C SER A 394 61.90 -14.00 -7.09
N LEU A 395 60.68 -14.05 -7.64
CA LEU A 395 59.60 -13.08 -7.39
C LEU A 395 58.78 -13.42 -6.14
N ALA A 396 58.61 -14.71 -5.81
CA ALA A 396 57.75 -15.19 -4.73
C ALA A 396 58.04 -14.55 -3.34
N PRO A 397 59.30 -14.41 -2.88
CA PRO A 397 59.57 -13.80 -1.57
C PRO A 397 59.24 -12.30 -1.50
N SER A 398 59.34 -11.59 -2.61
CA SER A 398 59.06 -10.15 -2.75
C SER A 398 57.57 -9.85 -2.94
N ILE A 399 56.83 -10.71 -3.66
CA ILE A 399 55.37 -10.59 -3.82
C ILE A 399 54.65 -10.99 -2.52
N LEU A 400 55.13 -12.02 -1.80
CA LEU A 400 54.61 -12.43 -0.48
C LEU A 400 54.81 -11.37 0.63
N LYS A 401 55.79 -10.46 0.47
CA LYS A 401 55.99 -9.30 1.36
C LYS A 401 55.24 -8.05 0.90
N GLY A 402 54.79 -8.01 -0.36
CA GLY A 402 54.26 -6.82 -1.02
C GLY A 402 52.74 -6.75 -1.14
N ILE A 403 52.02 -7.86 -0.95
CA ILE A 403 50.55 -7.86 -0.96
C ILE A 403 50.05 -7.78 0.49
N ASN A 404 50.24 -6.63 1.11
CA ASN A 404 49.28 -6.18 2.12
C ASN A 404 48.06 -5.72 1.33
N ILE A 405 47.12 -6.64 1.03
CA ILE A 405 45.75 -6.19 0.89
C ILE A 405 45.39 -5.70 2.29
N THR A 406 45.55 -4.39 2.51
CA THR A 406 44.74 -3.70 3.50
C THR A 406 43.31 -4.03 3.13
N LEU A 407 42.77 -5.06 3.79
CA LEU A 407 41.36 -5.14 4.09
C LEU A 407 41.05 -3.77 4.68
N HIS A 408 40.50 -2.89 3.86
CA HIS A 408 39.67 -1.85 4.42
C HIS A 408 38.62 -2.66 5.16
N SER A 409 38.73 -2.68 6.50
CA SER A 409 37.55 -2.86 7.32
C SER A 409 36.46 -2.00 6.68
N PRO A 410 35.19 -2.46 6.61
CA PRO A 410 34.12 -1.59 6.16
C PRO A 410 34.32 -0.26 6.90
N PRO A 411 34.25 0.89 6.20
CA PRO A 411 34.47 2.16 6.87
C PRO A 411 33.58 2.11 8.11
N PRO A 412 34.11 2.35 9.32
CA PRO A 412 33.22 2.58 10.44
C PRO A 412 32.28 3.67 9.95
N LEU A 413 30.98 3.37 9.97
CA LEU A 413 30.01 4.44 9.93
C LEU A 413 30.46 5.41 11.02
N THR A 414 30.75 6.63 10.58
CA THR A 414 31.31 7.77 11.30
C THR A 414 32.83 7.75 11.50
N LYS A 415 33.51 8.77 10.93
CA LYS A 415 34.70 9.35 11.54
C LYS A 415 34.30 9.73 12.96
N ARG A 416 34.44 8.81 13.93
CA ARG A 416 34.46 9.18 15.34
C ARG A 416 35.74 9.98 15.53
N PHE A 417 35.58 11.25 15.85
CA PHE A 417 36.63 12.11 16.36
C PHE A 417 37.06 11.53 17.72
N SER A 418 37.93 10.53 17.68
CA SER A 418 38.21 9.60 18.79
C SER A 418 38.84 10.24 20.03
N ASN A 419 39.09 11.56 20.00
CA ASN A 419 39.65 12.32 21.11
C ASN A 419 38.71 13.42 21.65
N CYS A 420 37.45 13.50 21.19
CA CYS A 420 36.48 14.48 21.69
C CYS A 420 35.41 13.80 22.57
N ASN A 421 35.36 14.19 23.84
CA ASN A 421 34.32 13.75 24.77
C ASN A 421 33.48 14.95 25.21
N ASP A 422 32.59 15.42 24.33
CA ASP A 422 31.67 16.54 24.60
C ASP A 422 30.54 16.17 25.60
N GLY A 423 30.70 15.10 26.38
CA GLY A 423 29.75 14.65 27.41
C GLY A 423 28.44 14.07 26.87
N ARG A 424 28.25 14.00 25.54
CA ARG A 424 27.04 13.50 24.89
C ARG A 424 27.41 12.50 23.77
N PRO A 425 26.97 11.23 23.86
CA PRO A 425 27.36 10.18 22.90
C PRO A 425 26.97 10.46 21.44
N TRP A 426 25.94 11.27 21.20
CA TRP A 426 25.43 11.59 19.86
C TRP A 426 26.26 12.64 19.11
N CYS A 427 27.11 13.42 19.79
CA CYS A 427 27.95 14.43 19.16
C CYS A 427 28.87 13.84 18.08
N ASN A 428 29.33 12.60 18.28
CA ASN A 428 30.22 11.90 17.34
C ASN A 428 29.57 11.50 16.01
N ASN A 429 28.24 11.60 15.90
CA ASN A 429 27.49 11.26 14.69
C ASN A 429 26.98 12.50 13.95
N LEU A 430 27.34 13.70 14.39
CA LEU A 430 26.94 14.93 13.71
C LEU A 430 27.63 15.02 12.33
N PRO A 431 26.88 15.33 11.26
CA PRO A 431 27.49 15.64 9.98
C PRO A 431 28.12 17.05 10.01
N PRO A 432 29.20 17.32 9.24
CA PRO A 432 29.97 18.58 9.33
C PRO A 432 29.15 19.87 9.20
N PHE A 433 28.13 19.90 8.33
CA PHE A 433 27.28 21.07 8.14
C PHE A 433 26.47 21.45 9.39
N SER A 434 26.23 20.53 10.32
CA SER A 434 25.54 20.80 11.58
C SER A 434 26.30 21.78 12.48
N CYS A 435 27.61 21.95 12.26
CA CYS A 435 28.43 22.91 12.99
C CYS A 435 28.23 24.37 12.55
N TYR A 436 27.45 24.62 11.49
CA TYR A 436 26.96 25.97 11.17
C TYR A 436 25.77 26.40 12.06
N ASP A 437 25.10 25.47 12.74
CA ASP A 437 24.09 25.77 13.75
C ASP A 437 24.78 26.11 15.08
N SER A 438 24.54 27.32 15.60
CA SER A 438 25.18 27.81 16.82
C SER A 438 24.85 26.98 18.06
N THR A 439 23.66 26.38 18.11
CA THR A 439 23.19 25.57 19.25
C THR A 439 23.88 24.22 19.26
N LEU A 440 24.01 23.59 18.09
CA LEU A 440 24.72 22.31 17.94
C LEU A 440 26.23 22.47 18.09
N LYS A 441 26.80 23.57 17.55
CA LYS A 441 28.21 23.93 17.73
C LYS A 441 28.56 24.14 19.20
N ASN A 442 27.70 24.78 19.98
CA ASN A 442 27.91 24.97 21.43
C ASN A 442 27.69 23.69 22.23
N SER A 443 26.84 22.78 21.74
CA SER A 443 26.55 21.49 22.40
C SER A 443 27.61 20.43 22.15
N CYS A 444 28.37 20.55 21.05
CA CYS A 444 29.43 19.62 20.64
C CYS A 444 30.70 20.39 20.18
N PRO A 445 31.31 21.22 21.05
CA PRO A 445 32.34 22.18 20.67
C PRO A 445 33.64 21.51 20.21
N CYS A 446 34.06 20.41 20.84
CA CYS A 446 35.28 19.71 20.45
C CYS A 446 35.11 19.05 19.07
N VAL A 447 33.97 18.37 18.85
CA VAL A 447 33.67 17.73 17.55
C VAL A 447 33.64 18.77 16.43
N CYS A 448 32.96 19.91 16.63
CA CYS A 448 32.93 20.97 15.64
C CYS A 448 34.29 21.67 15.43
N GLN A 449 35.15 21.73 16.46
CA GLN A 449 36.51 22.27 16.30
C GLN A 449 37.40 21.35 15.46
N GLN A 450 37.28 20.03 15.61
CA GLN A 450 38.04 19.07 14.79
C GLN A 450 37.52 18.94 13.35
N MET A 451 36.27 19.32 13.08
CA MET A 451 35.70 19.39 11.73
C MET A 451 36.09 20.67 10.97
N ARG A 452 36.69 21.66 11.64
CA ARG A 452 37.04 22.94 11.04
C ARG A 452 38.20 22.76 10.05
N VAL A 453 37.95 22.98 8.77
CA VAL A 453 39.01 23.09 7.76
C VAL A 453 39.54 24.52 7.76
N SER A 454 40.85 24.69 7.51
CA SER A 454 41.52 26.01 7.47
C SER A 454 40.69 26.96 6.60
N ALA A 455 40.17 28.03 7.20
CA ALA A 455 39.23 28.93 6.56
C ALA A 455 39.77 29.42 5.21
N ASP A 456 39.09 29.06 4.12
CA ASP A 456 39.20 29.83 2.90
C ASP A 456 38.57 31.22 3.14
N SER A 457 38.94 32.20 2.33
CA SER A 457 38.49 33.59 2.45
C SER A 457 36.98 33.79 2.27
N ASN A 458 36.19 32.72 2.11
CA ASN A 458 34.78 32.74 1.71
C ASN A 458 33.83 32.15 2.76
N GLY A 459 34.32 31.73 3.94
CA GLY A 459 33.48 31.40 5.10
C GLY A 459 32.99 29.95 5.18
N PHE A 460 33.59 29.01 4.44
CA PHE A 460 33.19 27.59 4.41
C PHE A 460 33.98 26.72 5.40
N GLU A 461 33.96 27.10 6.68
CA GLU A 461 34.78 26.46 7.72
C GLU A 461 34.48 24.95 7.94
N TYR A 462 33.32 24.46 7.50
CA TYR A 462 32.88 23.06 7.65
C TYR A 462 32.48 22.37 6.33
N GLY A 463 32.84 22.95 5.18
CA GLY A 463 32.43 22.47 3.85
C GLY A 463 31.03 22.95 3.43
N ASP A 464 30.36 22.18 2.56
CA ASP A 464 29.03 22.53 2.03
C ASP A 464 27.98 22.67 3.15
N LYS A 465 27.21 23.77 3.11
CA LYS A 465 26.25 24.10 4.16
C LYS A 465 24.98 23.25 4.07
N TYR A 466 24.69 22.69 2.89
CA TYR A 466 23.48 21.92 2.62
C TYR A 466 23.79 20.57 1.95
N THR A 467 23.06 19.54 2.36
CA THR A 467 23.27 18.16 1.89
C THR A 467 22.88 17.92 0.43
N TRP A 468 22.05 18.79 -0.15
CA TRP A 468 21.65 18.72 -1.56
C TRP A 468 22.71 19.28 -2.51
N CYS A 469 23.77 19.93 -2.01
CA CYS A 469 24.84 20.49 -2.83
C CYS A 469 25.51 19.44 -3.74
N GLY A 470 25.56 18.16 -3.33
CA GLY A 470 26.18 17.08 -4.12
C GLY A 470 25.46 16.71 -5.42
N ASN A 471 24.28 17.26 -5.68
CA ASN A 471 23.44 16.95 -6.85
C ASN A 471 23.31 18.13 -7.83
N ILE A 472 24.12 19.18 -7.69
CA ILE A 472 24.04 20.38 -8.53
C ILE A 472 24.83 20.22 -9.83
N THR A 473 24.29 20.75 -10.92
CA THR A 473 24.94 20.82 -12.22
C THR A 473 25.93 21.98 -12.29
N LYS A 474 26.89 21.92 -13.22
CA LYS A 474 27.90 22.98 -13.42
C LYS A 474 27.27 24.36 -13.70
N THR A 475 26.08 24.40 -14.30
CA THR A 475 25.31 25.62 -14.59
C THR A 475 24.69 26.25 -13.33
N GLU A 476 24.35 25.44 -12.32
CA GLU A 476 23.75 25.91 -11.05
C GLU A 476 24.80 26.44 -10.06
N CYS A 477 26.09 26.13 -10.29
CA CYS A 477 27.18 26.43 -9.36
C CYS A 477 27.45 27.93 -9.17
N GLY A 478 27.30 28.76 -10.22
CA GLY A 478 27.70 30.17 -10.17
C GLY A 478 26.98 30.99 -9.09
N ASN A 479 25.65 30.84 -8.98
CA ASN A 479 24.84 31.57 -8.00
C ASN A 479 24.97 30.98 -6.58
N LEU A 480 25.11 29.67 -6.46
CA LEU A 480 25.16 28.96 -5.18
C LEU A 480 26.52 29.10 -4.47
N PHE A 481 27.59 29.24 -5.24
CA PHE A 481 28.92 29.56 -4.74
C PHE A 481 28.99 30.99 -4.19
N SER A 482 28.47 31.99 -4.93
CA SER A 482 28.45 33.39 -4.48
C SER A 482 27.55 33.66 -3.27
N GLN A 483 26.56 32.79 -3.02
CA GLN A 483 25.64 32.89 -1.88
C GLN A 483 26.13 32.14 -0.63
N GLY A 484 27.31 31.53 -0.66
CA GLY A 484 27.84 30.81 0.51
C GLY A 484 27.13 29.48 0.81
N ALA A 485 26.42 28.89 -0.17
CA ALA A 485 25.58 27.70 0.04
C ALA A 485 26.31 26.38 -0.26
N CYS A 486 27.03 26.31 -1.38
CA CYS A 486 27.72 25.11 -1.87
C CYS A 486 29.12 25.48 -2.41
N SER A 487 30.17 24.90 -1.84
CA SER A 487 31.59 25.16 -2.14
C SER A 487 32.26 23.94 -2.78
N VAL A 488 32.32 22.82 -2.05
CA VAL A 488 33.02 21.59 -2.45
C VAL A 488 32.36 20.98 -3.67
N SER A 489 31.01 20.92 -3.68
CA SER A 489 30.26 20.37 -4.81
C SER A 489 30.40 21.21 -6.09
N CYS A 490 30.59 22.54 -5.95
CA CYS A 490 30.82 23.43 -7.09
C CYS A 490 32.19 23.23 -7.74
N LEU A 491 33.20 22.80 -6.96
CA LEU A 491 34.55 22.49 -7.47
C LEU A 491 34.60 21.16 -8.24
N THR A 492 33.63 20.26 -8.03
CA THR A 492 33.65 18.88 -8.56
C THR A 492 32.48 18.55 -9.50
N ALA A 493 31.63 19.51 -9.87
CA ALA A 493 30.44 19.26 -10.69
C ALA A 493 30.78 18.74 -12.11
N LYS A 494 30.07 17.69 -12.56
CA LYS A 494 30.27 17.02 -13.86
C LYS A 494 29.38 17.62 -14.97
N ASP A 495 29.87 17.61 -16.21
CA ASP A 495 29.13 18.06 -17.40
C ASP A 495 28.03 17.02 -17.76
N GLY A 496 26.77 17.45 -17.75
CA GLY A 496 25.60 16.59 -17.92
C GLY A 496 25.17 16.37 -19.37
N SER A 497 25.93 15.58 -20.14
CA SER A 497 25.49 15.14 -21.47
C SER A 497 25.82 13.67 -21.74
N GLU A 498 24.83 12.78 -21.59
CA GLU A 498 24.87 11.42 -22.13
C GLU A 498 23.72 11.18 -23.14
N HIS A 499 24.14 11.14 -24.41
CA HIS A 499 23.72 10.28 -25.52
C HIS A 499 22.26 9.75 -25.62
N LEU A 500 21.48 10.42 -26.49
CA LEU A 500 20.54 9.77 -27.41
C LEU A 500 21.19 9.71 -28.80
N THR A 501 21.56 8.53 -29.29
CA THR A 501 21.92 8.32 -30.71
C THR A 501 21.28 7.05 -31.24
N GLY A 502 20.33 7.20 -32.18
CA GLY A 502 19.64 6.09 -32.83
C GLY A 502 18.44 6.48 -33.70
N SER A 503 18.64 7.39 -34.66
CA SER A 503 17.87 7.53 -35.91
C SER A 503 16.38 7.96 -35.88
N ARG A 504 16.13 9.28 -36.04
CA ARG A 504 15.43 9.86 -37.22
C ARG A 504 15.28 11.40 -37.12
N LYS A 505 15.87 12.09 -38.13
CA LYS A 505 15.49 13.37 -38.77
C LYS A 505 15.35 14.60 -37.83
N ILE A 506 16.36 15.48 -37.72
CA ILE A 506 16.60 16.64 -38.60
C ILE A 506 15.32 17.27 -39.16
N LEU A 507 14.80 18.29 -38.44
CA LEU A 507 14.56 19.67 -38.88
C LEU A 507 13.44 20.29 -38.02
N LEU A 508 13.81 21.26 -37.17
CA LEU A 508 13.11 22.50 -36.83
C LEU A 508 13.41 22.88 -35.37
N SER A 509 14.45 23.70 -35.19
CA SER A 509 14.57 24.64 -34.07
C SER A 509 15.66 25.66 -34.39
N PHE A 510 15.36 26.55 -35.32
CA PHE A 510 15.97 27.87 -35.40
C PHE A 510 14.85 28.85 -35.69
N LEU A 511 14.30 29.43 -34.60
CA LEU A 511 13.97 30.85 -34.43
C LEU A 511 12.92 31.00 -33.33
N ILE A 512 13.47 31.13 -32.13
CA ILE A 512 12.92 31.90 -31.03
C ILE A 512 12.77 33.37 -31.48
N PHE A 513 11.70 34.01 -31.03
CA PHE A 513 11.39 35.45 -31.07
C PHE A 513 10.92 36.04 -32.41
N SER A 514 9.60 36.15 -32.55
CA SER A 514 8.88 37.44 -32.56
C SER A 514 7.38 37.20 -32.82
N LEU A 515 6.55 38.12 -32.34
CA LEU A 515 5.12 38.28 -32.65
C LEU A 515 4.11 37.55 -31.74
N ARG A 516 3.96 38.12 -30.53
CA ARG A 516 2.63 38.49 -30.04
C ARG A 516 2.02 39.50 -31.04
N CYS A 517 0.98 39.09 -31.75
CA CYS A 517 -0.11 39.88 -32.31
C CYS A 517 -0.63 39.11 -33.53
N PHE A 518 -1.77 38.43 -33.40
CA PHE A 518 -2.82 38.37 -34.42
C PHE A 518 -3.98 37.56 -33.82
N SER A 519 -4.86 38.28 -33.13
CA SER A 519 -6.28 37.92 -33.06
C SER A 519 -6.88 38.10 -34.46
N GLN A 520 -7.93 37.32 -34.74
CA GLN A 520 -8.76 37.31 -35.96
C GLN A 520 -8.16 36.57 -37.16
N LEU A 521 -8.63 35.34 -37.38
CA LEU A 521 -9.36 34.91 -38.57
C LEU A 521 -9.55 33.38 -38.53
N LEU A 522 -10.70 32.95 -39.06
CA LEU A 522 -11.27 31.58 -39.13
C LEU A 522 -12.11 31.24 -37.88
N SER A 523 -13.43 31.49 -37.83
CA SER A 523 -14.52 30.96 -38.67
C SER A 523 -14.58 29.44 -38.71
#